data_AF-A0A530KIQ1-F1
#
_entry.id   AF-A0A530KIQ1-F1
#
_cell.length_a   1.000
_cell.length_b   1.000
_cell.length_c   1.000
_cell.angle_alpha   90.00
_cell.angle_beta   90.00
_cell.angle_gamma   90.00
#
_symmetry.space_group_name_H-M   'P 1'
#
loop_
_entity.id
_entity.type
_entity.pdbx_description
1 polymer ?
#
loop_
_entity_poly.entity_id
_entity_poly.type
_entity_poly.pdbx_seq_one_letter_code
_entity_poly.pdbx_strand_id
1 'polypeptide(L)'
;AGHSASSETKTLAMPERPFANPLARAVIEQRRLLALDANAKPQVLDLMDAITLRPEDTFDNMSHYLAIMSARSRLKMADSDDQLRNEVSYLWEIALGIEEGNLSAAEKRLRQAQQALQDAIKNGASDAEIEKAMKELREAMNQFLQEFAERAKQNPNAPQMQQNGQELRQSDIDRMMDQIENLAKSGDRDKAQQLLSQLQDMMNNLQAGRQQQGGQQDSEMRQQMDKLGEILRRQQEMMNDTFRMDQMQRGERQRGQNRDEQLGEDGGQDEDKPGVGEDRDPLARQKPMTPQEFADALKQLQQGQGQLKSDLDQLKKGLEGMGMEPNEGFGEAGKSMGNAEQALGEGEGDEAVGHQGRALEALRKGAKDMMKQMQAMQGDQGGGEEGGRQQNADRDPLGRPRASQGPDFGDSVKVPDEIDVQRARQILEAIRKRLGNALSPDIERSYLERLLELK
;
A
#
# COMPACT_ATOMS: atom_id res chain seq x y z
N ALA A 1 21.30 -1.23 -80.49
CA ALA A 1 20.40 -1.98 -79.59
C ALA A 1 20.33 -1.26 -78.26
N GLY A 2 19.15 -1.11 -77.68
CA GLY A 2 18.93 -0.52 -76.36
C GLY A 2 17.49 -0.79 -75.94
N HIS A 3 17.28 -1.82 -75.15
CA HIS A 3 15.95 -2.13 -74.61
C HIS A 3 15.75 -1.31 -73.34
N SER A 4 14.70 -0.49 -73.32
CA SER A 4 14.19 0.14 -72.10
C SER A 4 13.03 -0.71 -71.58
N ALA A 5 13.04 -1.02 -70.29
CA ALA A 5 11.93 -1.66 -69.59
C ALA A 5 11.46 -0.71 -68.49
N SER A 6 10.14 -0.54 -68.35
CA SER A 6 9.54 0.21 -67.24
C SER A 6 9.06 -0.80 -66.20
N SER A 7 9.36 -0.56 -64.92
CA SER A 7 8.83 -1.34 -63.81
C SER A 7 7.49 -0.78 -63.32
N GLU A 8 6.74 -1.62 -62.62
CA GLU A 8 5.51 -1.23 -61.91
C GLU A 8 5.84 -0.39 -60.67
N THR A 9 5.03 0.63 -60.38
CA THR A 9 5.18 1.45 -59.18
C THR A 9 4.81 0.65 -57.93
N LYS A 10 5.73 0.53 -56.98
CA LYS A 10 5.46 -0.08 -55.66
C LYS A 10 5.42 1.00 -54.59
N THR A 11 4.32 1.04 -53.83
CA THR A 11 4.20 1.87 -52.62
C THR A 11 4.78 1.13 -51.44
N LEU A 12 5.78 1.72 -50.78
CA LEU A 12 6.43 1.18 -49.58
C LEU A 12 6.09 2.09 -48.40
N ALA A 13 5.56 1.53 -47.32
CA ALA A 13 5.46 2.24 -46.05
C ALA A 13 6.81 2.14 -45.33
N MET A 14 7.44 3.28 -45.08
CA MET A 14 8.69 3.33 -44.32
C MET A 14 8.37 3.04 -42.84
N PRO A 15 9.19 2.22 -42.15
CA PRO A 15 9.00 1.99 -40.72
C PRO A 15 9.22 3.29 -39.94
N GLU A 16 8.26 3.67 -39.11
CA GLU A 16 8.33 4.83 -38.23
C GLU A 16 8.30 4.39 -36.75
N ARG A 17 9.03 5.10 -35.88
CA ARG A 17 8.98 4.86 -34.44
C ARG A 17 7.68 5.47 -33.90
N PRO A 18 6.83 4.72 -33.18
CA PRO A 18 5.65 5.28 -32.55
C PRO A 18 6.02 6.15 -31.35
N PHE A 19 5.27 7.24 -31.16
CA PHE A 19 5.37 8.16 -30.02
C PHE A 19 4.03 8.19 -29.27
N ALA A 20 4.04 7.87 -27.98
CA ALA A 20 2.86 7.85 -27.12
C ALA A 20 2.51 9.25 -26.57
N ASN A 21 3.52 10.09 -26.30
CA ASN A 21 3.31 11.44 -25.79
C ASN A 21 2.74 12.36 -26.89
N PRO A 22 1.57 13.00 -26.68
CA PRO A 22 0.96 13.88 -27.69
C PRO A 22 1.86 15.03 -28.13
N LEU A 23 2.63 15.61 -27.21
CA LEU A 23 3.57 16.70 -27.49
C LEU A 23 4.78 16.19 -28.29
N ALA A 24 5.34 15.04 -27.93
CA ALA A 24 6.43 14.44 -28.71
C ALA A 24 5.99 14.07 -30.12
N ARG A 25 4.77 13.54 -30.26
CA ARG A 25 4.15 13.23 -31.55
C ARG A 25 4.01 14.49 -32.42
N ALA A 26 3.56 15.60 -31.83
CA ALA A 26 3.46 16.87 -32.55
C ALA A 26 4.82 17.37 -33.07
N VAL A 27 5.88 17.24 -32.27
CA VAL A 27 7.26 17.60 -32.69
C VAL A 27 7.75 16.69 -33.81
N ILE A 28 7.45 15.39 -33.78
CA ILE A 28 7.83 14.46 -34.86
C ILE A 28 7.09 14.71 -36.16
N GLU A 29 5.82 15.08 -36.11
CA GLU A 29 5.08 15.47 -37.32
C GLU A 29 5.70 16.71 -37.97
N GLN A 30 6.08 17.71 -37.17
CA GLN A 30 6.79 18.89 -37.67
C GLN A 30 8.14 18.54 -38.28
N ARG A 31 8.91 17.66 -37.63
CA ARG A 31 10.15 17.11 -38.18
C ARG A 31 9.92 16.43 -39.52
N ARG A 32 8.87 15.61 -39.64
CA ARG A 32 8.52 14.89 -40.87
C ARG A 32 8.20 15.85 -42.01
N LEU A 33 7.39 16.89 -41.74
CA LEU A 33 7.07 17.93 -42.72
C LEU A 33 8.34 18.60 -43.23
N LEU A 34 9.23 19.03 -42.32
CA LEU A 34 10.46 19.71 -42.68
C LEU A 34 11.48 18.80 -43.41
N ALA A 35 11.51 17.51 -43.05
CA ALA A 35 12.40 16.53 -43.67
C ALA A 35 11.96 16.13 -45.10
N LEU A 36 10.66 16.21 -45.39
CA LEU A 36 10.10 15.90 -46.71
C LEU A 36 10.08 17.12 -47.63
N ASP A 37 9.86 18.32 -47.09
CA ASP A 37 9.81 19.57 -47.86
C ASP A 37 10.39 20.74 -47.07
N ALA A 38 11.52 21.27 -47.55
CA ALA A 38 12.16 22.46 -46.98
C ALA A 38 11.27 23.72 -47.09
N ASN A 39 10.37 23.78 -48.08
CA ASN A 39 9.45 24.90 -48.26
C ASN A 39 8.33 24.92 -47.21
N ALA A 40 8.17 23.84 -46.43
CA ALA A 40 7.24 23.78 -45.31
C ALA A 40 7.70 24.60 -44.09
N LYS A 41 8.89 25.22 -44.12
CA LYS A 41 9.43 26.06 -43.03
C LYS A 41 8.40 27.04 -42.42
N PRO A 42 7.65 27.85 -43.20
CA PRO A 42 6.65 28.76 -42.62
C PRO A 42 5.55 28.02 -41.85
N GLN A 43 5.04 26.92 -42.42
CA GLN A 43 4.00 26.10 -41.78
C GLN A 43 4.50 25.46 -40.49
N VAL A 44 5.74 24.97 -40.46
CA VAL A 44 6.33 24.39 -39.25
C VAL A 44 6.48 25.44 -38.15
N LEU A 45 6.91 26.66 -38.50
CA LEU A 45 6.97 27.78 -37.55
C LEU A 45 5.58 28.13 -36.97
N ASP A 46 4.55 28.17 -37.80
CA ASP A 46 3.17 28.43 -37.35
C ASP A 46 2.67 27.33 -36.39
N LEU A 47 3.00 26.07 -36.67
CA LEU A 47 2.67 24.94 -35.80
C LEU A 47 3.42 25.01 -34.46
N MET A 48 4.70 25.39 -34.48
CA MET A 48 5.47 25.63 -33.25
C MET A 48 4.87 26.78 -32.44
N ASP A 49 4.46 27.86 -33.10
CA ASP A 49 3.79 29.01 -32.46
C ASP A 49 2.44 28.60 -31.84
N ALA A 50 1.65 27.77 -32.51
CA ALA A 50 0.38 27.28 -32.00
C ALA A 50 0.54 26.45 -30.70
N ILE A 51 1.52 25.55 -30.66
CA ILE A 51 1.78 24.71 -29.47
C ILE A 51 2.33 25.56 -28.32
N THR A 52 3.06 26.64 -28.61
CA THR A 52 3.70 27.51 -27.61
C THR A 52 2.86 28.72 -27.19
N LEU A 53 1.64 28.87 -27.72
CA LEU A 53 0.78 30.03 -27.50
C LEU A 53 0.30 30.20 -26.05
N ARG A 54 -0.04 29.08 -25.38
CA ARG A 54 -0.51 29.03 -23.98
C ARG A 54 0.33 28.03 -23.19
N PRO A 55 1.58 28.40 -22.83
CA PRO A 55 2.53 27.43 -22.30
C PRO A 55 2.08 26.79 -20.98
N GLU A 56 1.34 27.52 -20.15
CA GLU A 56 0.74 27.05 -18.90
C GLU A 56 -0.28 25.91 -19.07
N ASP A 57 -0.96 25.84 -20.21
CA ASP A 57 -1.98 24.80 -20.49
C ASP A 57 -1.41 23.63 -21.30
N THR A 58 -0.33 23.87 -22.06
CA THR A 58 0.23 22.89 -23.00
C THR A 58 1.43 22.11 -22.44
N PHE A 59 2.16 22.66 -21.46
CA PHE A 59 3.41 22.06 -20.97
C PHE A 59 3.43 21.85 -19.45
N ASP A 60 3.49 20.58 -19.04
CA ASP A 60 3.74 20.21 -17.64
C ASP A 60 5.18 20.50 -17.20
N ASN A 61 6.11 20.56 -18.16
CA ASN A 61 7.53 20.83 -17.93
C ASN A 61 8.00 22.00 -18.80
N MET A 62 8.35 23.11 -18.15
CA MET A 62 8.82 24.33 -18.83
C MET A 62 10.14 24.12 -19.61
N SER A 63 10.90 23.08 -19.29
CA SER A 63 12.11 22.72 -20.06
C SER A 63 11.77 22.23 -21.47
N HIS A 64 10.63 21.53 -21.64
CA HIS A 64 10.13 21.12 -22.95
C HIS A 64 9.69 22.33 -23.78
N TYR A 65 9.01 23.29 -23.12
CA TYR A 65 8.66 24.56 -23.74
C TYR A 65 9.91 25.30 -24.23
N LEU A 66 10.94 25.44 -23.39
CA LEU A 66 12.19 26.10 -23.76
C LEU A 66 12.92 25.38 -24.92
N ALA A 67 12.88 24.05 -24.95
CA ALA A 67 13.47 23.28 -26.04
C ALA A 67 12.77 23.54 -27.38
N ILE A 68 11.44 23.57 -27.39
CA ILE A 68 10.66 23.89 -28.61
C ILE A 68 10.84 25.35 -29.02
N MET A 69 10.92 26.29 -28.07
CA MET A 69 11.21 27.70 -28.37
C MET A 69 12.63 27.91 -28.94
N SER A 70 13.61 27.13 -28.47
CA SER A 70 14.96 27.08 -29.03
C SER A 70 14.94 26.59 -30.47
N ALA A 71 14.29 25.46 -30.73
CA ALA A 71 14.12 24.88 -32.07
C ALA A 71 13.44 25.86 -33.04
N ARG A 72 12.33 26.47 -32.60
CA ARG A 72 11.64 27.52 -33.36
C ARG A 72 12.56 28.69 -33.74
N SER A 73 13.34 29.17 -32.77
CA SER A 73 14.26 30.30 -33.00
C SER A 73 15.36 29.94 -34.00
N ARG A 74 15.91 28.73 -33.90
CA ARG A 74 16.90 28.19 -34.84
C ARG A 74 16.32 28.02 -36.23
N LEU A 75 15.14 27.40 -36.35
CA LEU A 75 14.43 27.22 -37.61
C LEU A 75 14.16 28.56 -38.31
N LYS A 76 13.75 29.58 -37.54
CA LYS A 76 13.52 30.92 -38.10
C LYS A 76 14.77 31.49 -38.77
N MET A 77 15.95 31.31 -38.16
CA MET A 77 17.25 31.76 -38.66
C MET A 77 17.91 30.82 -39.69
N ALA A 78 17.34 29.63 -39.93
CA ALA A 78 17.89 28.67 -40.85
C ALA A 78 17.55 29.04 -42.30
N ASP A 79 18.55 29.46 -43.08
CA ASP A 79 18.39 29.92 -44.47
C ASP A 79 19.05 28.97 -45.48
N SER A 80 19.79 27.96 -45.02
CA SER A 80 20.42 26.94 -45.87
C SER A 80 19.91 25.53 -45.57
N ASP A 81 19.99 24.65 -46.58
CA ASP A 81 19.61 23.24 -46.48
C ASP A 81 20.36 22.51 -45.34
N ASP A 82 21.61 22.87 -45.09
CA ASP A 82 22.39 22.26 -44.01
C ASP A 82 21.88 22.69 -42.63
N GLN A 83 21.44 23.95 -42.48
CA GLN A 83 20.80 24.39 -41.25
C GLN A 83 19.44 23.71 -41.03
N LEU A 84 18.66 23.50 -42.10
CA LEU A 84 17.41 22.76 -42.03
C LEU A 84 17.62 21.27 -41.68
N ARG A 85 18.66 20.62 -42.22
CA ARG A 85 19.05 19.26 -41.84
C ARG A 85 19.43 19.14 -40.36
N ASN A 86 20.16 20.13 -39.84
CA ASN A 86 20.50 20.20 -38.42
C ASN A 86 19.24 20.37 -37.57
N GLU A 87 18.29 21.19 -38.01
CA GLU A 87 17.02 21.38 -37.31
C GLU A 87 16.16 20.12 -37.29
N VAL A 88 16.05 19.40 -38.41
CA VAL A 88 15.40 18.08 -38.47
C VAL A 88 16.03 17.08 -37.49
N SER A 89 17.34 17.16 -37.29
CA SER A 89 18.06 16.30 -36.34
C SER A 89 17.78 16.74 -34.89
N TYR A 90 17.71 18.04 -34.63
CA TYR A 90 17.41 18.60 -33.31
C TYR A 90 15.96 18.32 -32.87
N LEU A 91 14.99 18.43 -33.77
CA LEU A 91 13.58 18.09 -33.49
C LEU A 91 13.41 16.62 -33.09
N TRP A 92 14.23 15.72 -33.63
CA TRP A 92 14.25 14.33 -33.20
C TRP A 92 14.70 14.19 -31.75
N GLU A 93 15.79 14.85 -31.37
CA GLU A 93 16.30 14.84 -29.99
C GLU A 93 15.28 15.42 -29.00
N ILE A 94 14.61 16.51 -29.38
CA ILE A 94 13.55 17.11 -28.57
C ILE A 94 12.39 16.13 -28.38
N ALA A 95 11.91 15.52 -29.46
CA ALA A 95 10.83 14.56 -29.36
C ALA A 95 11.21 13.35 -28.50
N LEU A 96 12.45 12.85 -28.60
CA LEU A 96 12.94 11.80 -27.71
C LEU A 96 12.96 12.25 -26.25
N GLY A 97 13.45 13.46 -25.97
CA GLY A 97 13.47 14.02 -24.62
C GLY A 97 12.07 14.22 -24.03
N ILE A 98 11.09 14.59 -24.85
CA ILE A 98 9.69 14.77 -24.43
C ILE A 98 8.98 13.41 -24.25
N GLU A 99 9.17 12.48 -25.19
CA GLU A 99 8.57 11.14 -25.17
C GLU A 99 9.02 10.32 -23.99
N GLU A 100 10.33 10.34 -23.75
CA GLU A 100 10.94 9.57 -22.70
C GLU A 100 10.75 10.33 -21.37
N GLY A 101 10.59 11.65 -21.39
CA GLY A 101 10.69 12.48 -20.20
C GLY A 101 12.16 12.62 -19.79
N ASN A 102 12.46 13.44 -18.79
CA ASN A 102 13.83 13.68 -18.31
C ASN A 102 14.42 12.48 -17.52
N LEU A 103 14.18 11.25 -18.01
CA LEU A 103 14.69 10.01 -17.46
C LEU A 103 16.19 9.99 -17.61
N SER A 104 16.86 9.84 -16.48
CA SER A 104 18.28 9.55 -16.54
C SER A 104 18.54 8.19 -17.19
N ALA A 105 19.78 7.95 -17.58
CA ALA A 105 20.20 6.63 -18.07
C ALA A 105 19.89 5.53 -17.05
N ALA A 106 20.02 5.82 -15.75
CA ALA A 106 19.67 4.88 -14.68
C ALA A 106 18.16 4.59 -14.63
N GLU A 107 17.30 5.60 -14.79
CA GLU A 107 15.85 5.40 -14.80
C GLU A 107 15.38 4.58 -16.01
N LYS A 108 16.00 4.81 -17.18
CA LYS A 108 15.75 3.98 -18.38
C LYS A 108 16.14 2.52 -18.15
N ARG A 109 17.33 2.28 -17.59
CA ARG A 109 17.79 0.93 -17.22
C ARG A 109 16.84 0.26 -16.23
N LEU A 110 16.37 1.01 -15.24
CA LEU A 110 15.47 0.48 -14.21
C LEU A 110 14.16 -0.02 -14.82
N ARG A 111 13.52 0.77 -15.69
CA ARG A 111 12.31 0.32 -16.40
C ARG A 111 12.55 -0.89 -17.28
N GLN A 112 13.66 -0.91 -18.01
CA GLN A 112 14.02 -2.05 -18.86
C GLN A 112 14.19 -3.33 -18.03
N ALA A 113 14.88 -3.25 -16.90
CA ALA A 113 15.08 -4.39 -16.01
C ALA A 113 13.77 -4.84 -15.35
N GLN A 114 12.89 -3.90 -14.95
CA GLN A 114 11.55 -4.21 -14.44
C GLN A 114 10.72 -4.97 -15.47
N GLN A 115 10.72 -4.49 -16.72
CA GLN A 115 9.95 -5.10 -17.80
C GLN A 115 10.51 -6.49 -18.18
N ALA A 116 11.83 -6.63 -18.27
CA ALA A 116 12.48 -7.91 -18.53
C ALA A 116 12.15 -8.95 -17.45
N LEU A 117 12.16 -8.56 -16.17
CA LEU A 117 11.75 -9.42 -15.08
C LEU A 117 10.26 -9.78 -15.13
N GLN A 118 9.40 -8.81 -15.42
CA GLN A 118 7.96 -9.04 -15.58
C GLN A 118 7.68 -10.05 -16.68
N ASP A 119 8.34 -9.90 -17.84
CA ASP A 119 8.22 -10.83 -18.96
C ASP A 119 8.77 -12.22 -18.61
N ALA A 120 9.90 -12.29 -17.91
CA ALA A 120 10.47 -13.55 -17.43
C ALA A 120 9.50 -14.29 -16.49
N ILE A 121 8.89 -13.59 -15.53
CA ILE A 121 7.90 -14.16 -14.61
C ILE A 121 6.64 -14.59 -15.37
N LYS A 122 6.12 -13.73 -16.27
CA LYS A 122 4.91 -14.00 -17.04
C LYS A 122 5.06 -15.21 -17.96
N ASN A 123 6.19 -15.31 -18.65
CA ASN A 123 6.48 -16.41 -19.57
C ASN A 123 6.93 -17.67 -18.85
N GLY A 124 7.17 -17.61 -17.53
CA GLY A 124 7.64 -18.75 -16.77
C GLY A 124 9.06 -19.18 -17.13
N ALA A 125 9.94 -18.19 -17.29
CA ALA A 125 11.35 -18.40 -17.56
C ALA A 125 12.00 -19.27 -16.48
N SER A 126 13.15 -19.85 -16.80
CA SER A 126 13.92 -20.68 -15.88
C SER A 126 14.45 -19.87 -14.69
N ASP A 127 14.72 -20.54 -13.56
CA ASP A 127 15.26 -19.92 -12.35
C ASP A 127 16.54 -19.10 -12.63
N ALA A 128 17.37 -19.57 -13.55
CA ALA A 128 18.59 -18.88 -13.98
C ALA A 128 18.30 -17.57 -14.73
N GLU A 129 17.25 -17.53 -15.54
CA GLU A 129 16.81 -16.32 -16.26
C GLU A 129 16.17 -15.32 -15.31
N ILE A 130 15.36 -15.80 -14.36
CA ILE A 130 14.76 -14.97 -13.29
C ILE A 130 15.87 -14.37 -12.43
N GLU A 131 16.87 -15.15 -12.04
CA GLU A 131 18.00 -14.66 -11.24
C GLU A 131 18.82 -13.60 -11.99
N LYS A 132 19.05 -13.81 -13.29
CA LYS A 132 19.71 -12.81 -14.12
C LYS A 132 18.90 -11.50 -14.19
N ALA A 133 17.60 -11.59 -14.44
CA ALA A 133 16.72 -10.42 -14.51
C ALA A 133 16.63 -9.69 -13.15
N MET A 134 16.57 -10.44 -12.04
CA MET A 134 16.61 -9.87 -10.68
C MET A 134 17.93 -9.15 -10.40
N LYS A 135 19.06 -9.71 -10.84
CA LYS A 135 20.37 -9.07 -10.70
C LYS A 135 20.44 -7.75 -11.47
N GLU A 136 19.96 -7.74 -12.72
CA GLU A 136 19.89 -6.52 -13.55
C GLU A 136 18.97 -5.47 -12.91
N LEU A 137 17.84 -5.89 -12.32
CA LEU A 137 16.94 -5.00 -11.60
C LEU A 137 17.58 -4.36 -10.37
N ARG A 138 18.27 -5.14 -9.53
CA ARG A 138 19.00 -4.63 -8.36
C ARG A 138 20.07 -3.61 -8.76
N GLU A 139 20.83 -3.91 -9.81
CA GLU A 139 21.89 -3.02 -10.30
C GLU A 139 21.31 -1.71 -10.83
N ALA A 140 20.26 -1.77 -11.63
CA ALA A 140 19.59 -0.58 -12.16
C ALA A 140 18.94 0.27 -11.06
N MET A 141 18.35 -0.37 -10.05
CA MET A 141 17.76 0.31 -8.88
C MET A 141 18.83 1.07 -8.09
N ASN A 142 19.98 0.44 -7.84
CA ASN A 142 21.09 1.06 -7.12
C ASN A 142 21.62 2.30 -7.86
N GLN A 143 21.78 2.21 -9.18
CA GLN A 143 22.17 3.36 -10.01
C GLN A 143 21.13 4.48 -9.94
N PHE A 144 19.84 4.14 -10.01
CA PHE A 144 18.75 5.12 -9.90
C PHE A 144 18.78 5.84 -8.55
N LEU A 145 18.88 5.10 -7.44
CA LEU A 145 18.91 5.68 -6.09
C LEU A 145 20.12 6.58 -5.86
N GLN A 146 21.29 6.22 -6.42
CA GLN A 146 22.49 7.06 -6.37
C GLN A 146 22.29 8.39 -7.08
N GLU A 147 21.82 8.35 -8.34
CA GLU A 147 21.54 9.57 -9.11
C GLU A 147 20.42 10.41 -8.49
N PHE A 148 19.40 9.74 -7.95
CA PHE A 148 18.32 10.39 -7.23
C PHE A 148 18.84 11.13 -5.99
N ALA A 149 19.67 10.49 -5.17
CA ALA A 149 20.28 11.09 -3.99
C ALA A 149 21.22 12.25 -4.35
N GLU A 150 21.98 12.12 -5.44
CA GLU A 150 22.88 13.17 -5.93
C GLU A 150 22.09 14.40 -6.43
N ARG A 151 21.01 14.18 -7.18
CA ARG A 151 20.07 15.25 -7.58
C ARG A 151 19.39 15.90 -6.37
N ALA A 152 19.03 15.13 -5.35
CA ALA A 152 18.43 15.66 -4.12
C ALA A 152 19.42 16.57 -3.37
N LYS A 153 20.71 16.18 -3.30
CA LYS A 153 21.78 17.00 -2.68
C LYS A 153 22.10 18.28 -3.45
N GLN A 154 21.98 18.24 -4.78
CA GLN A 154 22.24 19.40 -5.64
C GLN A 154 21.11 20.44 -5.64
N ASN A 155 19.98 20.15 -5.02
CA ASN A 155 18.83 21.03 -4.95
C ASN A 155 18.78 21.72 -3.57
N PRO A 156 19.32 22.95 -3.41
CA PRO A 156 19.41 23.63 -2.10
C PRO A 156 18.05 24.02 -1.49
N ASN A 157 16.95 23.94 -2.25
CA ASN A 157 15.58 24.10 -1.78
C ASN A 157 14.85 22.77 -1.51
N ALA A 158 15.55 21.62 -1.56
CA ALA A 158 14.96 20.37 -1.10
C ALA A 158 14.73 20.47 0.42
N PRO A 159 13.50 20.28 0.92
CA PRO A 159 13.27 20.23 2.35
C PRO A 159 14.20 19.18 2.94
N GLN A 160 14.79 19.51 4.09
CA GLN A 160 15.68 18.65 4.85
C GLN A 160 14.87 17.39 5.24
N MET A 161 14.90 16.36 4.39
CA MET A 161 14.20 15.08 4.48
C MET A 161 14.72 14.20 5.63
N GLN A 162 15.25 14.80 6.70
CA GLN A 162 16.11 14.10 7.63
C GLN A 162 15.46 13.79 8.98
N GLN A 163 14.18 14.10 9.21
CA GLN A 163 13.64 13.92 10.58
C GLN A 163 12.27 13.27 10.78
N ASN A 164 11.29 13.22 9.84
CA ASN A 164 9.98 12.62 10.20
C ASN A 164 9.02 12.24 9.06
N GLY A 165 9.53 11.78 7.91
CA GLY A 165 8.71 11.02 6.95
C GLY A 165 9.20 9.59 6.94
N GLN A 166 8.33 8.59 6.75
CA GLN A 166 8.77 7.23 6.44
C GLN A 166 9.72 7.30 5.23
N GLU A 167 11.01 7.38 5.51
CA GLU A 167 12.05 7.17 4.51
C GLU A 167 11.75 5.80 3.93
N LEU A 168 11.64 5.73 2.60
CA LEU A 168 11.81 4.49 1.88
C LEU A 168 13.17 3.94 2.31
N ARG A 169 13.21 3.08 3.33
CA ARG A 169 14.48 2.56 3.82
C ARG A 169 14.99 1.66 2.72
N GLN A 170 16.26 1.82 2.38
CA GLN A 170 16.91 0.95 1.40
C GLN A 170 16.68 -0.54 1.73
N SER A 171 16.63 -0.86 3.02
CA SER A 171 16.28 -2.18 3.55
C SER A 171 14.84 -2.65 3.30
N ASP A 172 13.86 -1.76 3.15
CA ASP A 172 12.48 -2.14 2.79
C ASP A 172 12.38 -2.54 1.31
N ILE A 173 13.09 -1.80 0.44
CA ILE A 173 13.17 -2.09 -0.99
C ILE A 173 13.91 -3.41 -1.21
N ASP A 174 15.03 -3.63 -0.51
CA ASP A 174 15.80 -4.87 -0.59
C ASP A 174 14.96 -6.09 -0.19
N ARG A 175 14.22 -5.99 0.92
CA ARG A 175 13.32 -7.06 1.37
C ARG A 175 12.24 -7.38 0.35
N MET A 176 11.66 -6.36 -0.28
CA MET A 176 10.67 -6.54 -1.33
C MET A 176 11.26 -7.24 -2.57
N MET A 177 12.49 -6.87 -2.97
CA MET A 177 13.20 -7.54 -4.07
C MET A 177 13.48 -9.01 -3.76
N ASP A 178 13.88 -9.33 -2.53
CA ASP A 178 14.10 -10.71 -2.11
C ASP A 178 12.79 -11.52 -2.07
N GLN A 179 11.69 -10.91 -1.66
CA GLN A 179 10.36 -11.53 -1.73
C GLN A 179 9.95 -11.79 -3.19
N ILE A 180 10.17 -10.83 -4.10
CA ILE A 180 9.90 -11.00 -5.53
C ILE A 180 10.73 -12.16 -6.09
N GLU A 181 12.02 -12.25 -5.75
CA GLU A 181 12.88 -13.36 -6.21
C GLU A 181 12.37 -14.72 -5.72
N ASN A 182 12.03 -14.82 -4.44
CA ASN A 182 11.53 -16.07 -3.85
C ASN A 182 10.18 -16.48 -4.46
N LEU A 183 9.26 -15.53 -4.67
CA LEU A 183 7.96 -15.80 -5.29
C LEU A 183 8.11 -16.17 -6.77
N ALA A 184 9.02 -15.51 -7.49
CA ALA A 184 9.31 -15.82 -8.88
C ALA A 184 9.91 -17.24 -9.03
N LYS A 185 10.88 -17.62 -8.17
CA LYS A 185 11.52 -18.95 -8.16
C LYS A 185 10.58 -20.06 -7.67
N SER A 186 9.70 -19.78 -6.71
CA SER A 186 8.73 -20.76 -6.20
C SER A 186 7.53 -20.98 -7.13
N GLY A 187 7.40 -20.17 -8.19
CA GLY A 187 6.31 -20.27 -9.16
C GLY A 187 5.05 -19.48 -8.81
N ASP A 188 5.06 -18.71 -7.71
CA ASP A 188 4.01 -17.79 -7.28
C ASP A 188 4.01 -16.50 -8.13
N ARG A 189 3.84 -16.65 -9.45
CA ARG A 189 3.97 -15.58 -10.47
C ARG A 189 3.02 -14.41 -10.21
N ASP A 190 1.78 -14.70 -9.82
CA ASP A 190 0.76 -13.67 -9.60
C ASP A 190 1.13 -12.74 -8.43
N LYS A 191 1.64 -13.30 -7.34
CA LYS A 191 2.10 -12.52 -6.18
C LYS A 191 3.38 -11.74 -6.49
N ALA A 192 4.30 -12.35 -7.24
CA ALA A 192 5.51 -11.66 -7.69
C ALA A 192 5.17 -10.44 -8.57
N GLN A 193 4.17 -10.57 -9.46
CA GLN A 193 3.67 -9.46 -10.28
C GLN A 193 3.00 -8.36 -9.44
N GLN A 194 2.25 -8.72 -8.40
CA GLN A 194 1.66 -7.76 -7.47
C GLN A 194 2.73 -6.94 -6.74
N LEU A 195 3.78 -7.57 -6.23
CA LEU A 195 4.88 -6.86 -5.57
C LEU A 195 5.67 -5.98 -6.55
N LEU A 196 5.89 -6.44 -7.79
CA LEU A 196 6.50 -5.60 -8.82
C LEU A 196 5.67 -4.36 -9.14
N SER A 197 4.34 -4.48 -9.14
CA SER A 197 3.43 -3.35 -9.36
C SER A 197 3.49 -2.37 -8.19
N GLN A 198 3.51 -2.86 -6.94
CA GLN A 198 3.67 -2.02 -5.75
C GLN A 198 4.99 -1.25 -5.77
N LEU A 199 6.07 -1.90 -6.21
CA LEU A 199 7.37 -1.25 -6.39
C LEU A 199 7.30 -0.13 -7.43
N GLN A 200 6.56 -0.33 -8.54
CA GLN A 200 6.36 0.70 -9.55
C GLN A 200 5.56 1.90 -9.02
N ASP A 201 4.47 1.65 -8.29
CA ASP A 201 3.63 2.71 -7.71
C ASP A 201 4.40 3.57 -6.71
N MET A 202 5.22 2.93 -5.88
CA MET A 202 6.11 3.61 -4.94
C MET A 202 7.09 4.55 -5.65
N MET A 203 7.63 4.12 -6.79
CA MET A 203 8.55 4.91 -7.61
C MET A 203 7.85 6.08 -8.31
N ASN A 204 6.65 5.86 -8.84
CA ASN A 204 5.83 6.92 -9.43
C ASN A 204 5.47 8.00 -8.38
N ASN A 205 5.13 7.56 -7.16
CA ASN A 205 4.82 8.46 -6.04
C ASN A 205 6.04 9.28 -5.57
N LEU A 206 7.24 8.70 -5.62
CA LEU A 206 8.48 9.40 -5.31
C LEU A 206 8.76 10.54 -6.32
N GLN A 207 8.36 10.37 -7.59
CA GLN A 207 8.45 11.42 -8.61
C GLN A 207 7.34 12.47 -8.45
N ALA A 208 6.12 12.03 -8.14
CA ALA A 208 4.95 12.91 -7.99
C ALA A 208 4.96 13.75 -6.69
N GLY A 209 5.58 13.25 -5.62
CA GLY A 209 5.70 13.95 -4.32
C GLY A 209 6.50 15.26 -4.39
N ARG A 210 7.15 15.55 -5.52
CA ARG A 210 7.89 16.79 -5.76
C ARG A 210 6.99 17.97 -6.15
N GLN A 211 5.72 17.73 -6.47
CA GLN A 211 4.86 18.73 -7.13
C GLN A 211 3.70 19.25 -6.24
N GLN A 212 3.50 18.68 -5.05
CA GLN A 212 2.39 19.05 -4.17
C GLN A 212 2.90 19.90 -2.99
N GLN A 213 3.12 21.19 -3.23
CA GLN A 213 3.45 22.15 -2.17
C GLN A 213 2.56 23.38 -2.31
N GLY A 214 1.49 23.44 -1.51
CA GLY A 214 0.62 24.61 -1.42
C GLY A 214 -0.41 24.45 -0.30
N GLY A 215 -0.12 25.01 0.89
CA GLY A 215 -1.10 25.13 1.99
C GLY A 215 -0.50 24.96 3.38
N GLN A 216 -0.05 26.04 4.03
CA GLN A 216 0.37 26.02 5.45
C GLN A 216 -0.75 25.59 6.42
N GLN A 217 -2.02 25.67 5.99
CA GLN A 217 -3.19 25.22 6.74
C GLN A 217 -3.35 23.69 6.76
N ASP A 218 -2.83 22.97 5.77
CA ASP A 218 -2.87 21.49 5.72
C ASP A 218 -1.91 20.84 6.73
N SER A 219 -0.89 21.57 7.19
CA SER A 219 0.15 21.01 8.07
C SER A 219 -0.35 20.78 9.50
N GLU A 220 -1.10 21.72 10.06
CA GLU A 220 -1.65 21.59 11.42
C GLU A 220 -2.77 20.56 11.50
N MET A 221 -3.63 20.50 10.49
CA MET A 221 -4.70 19.52 10.41
C MET A 221 -4.16 18.09 10.30
N ARG A 222 -3.12 17.89 9.48
CA ARG A 222 -2.47 16.59 9.33
C ARG A 222 -1.86 16.09 10.65
N GLN A 223 -1.24 16.98 11.43
CA GLN A 223 -0.70 16.62 12.74
C GLN A 223 -1.80 16.17 13.72
N GLN A 224 -3.00 16.76 13.67
CA GLN A 224 -4.10 16.30 14.52
C GLN A 224 -4.64 14.93 14.07
N MET A 225 -4.69 14.67 12.77
CA MET A 225 -5.07 13.34 12.24
C MET A 225 -4.05 12.26 12.62
N ASP A 226 -2.76 12.59 12.60
CA ASP A 226 -1.71 11.67 13.04
C ASP A 226 -1.84 11.33 14.54
N LYS A 227 -2.11 12.34 15.39
CA LYS A 227 -2.39 12.14 16.82
C LYS A 227 -3.61 11.26 17.07
N LEU A 228 -4.69 11.48 16.32
CA LEU A 228 -5.89 10.64 16.40
C LEU A 228 -5.60 9.18 16.04
N GLY A 229 -4.80 8.96 14.99
CA GLY A 229 -4.33 7.63 14.60
C GLY A 229 -3.47 6.95 15.68
N GLU A 230 -2.65 7.72 16.39
CA GLU A 230 -1.85 7.22 17.52
C GLU A 230 -2.73 6.80 18.71
N ILE A 231 -3.72 7.62 19.09
CA ILE A 231 -4.67 7.31 20.17
C ILE A 231 -5.45 6.03 19.85
N LEU A 232 -5.96 5.90 18.62
CA LEU A 232 -6.68 4.70 18.16
C LEU A 232 -5.83 3.42 18.30
N ARG A 233 -4.58 3.48 17.84
CA ARG A 233 -3.64 2.34 17.90
C ARG A 233 -3.34 1.94 19.34
N ARG A 234 -2.96 2.91 20.18
CA ARG A 234 -2.64 2.68 21.59
C ARG A 234 -3.85 2.18 22.39
N GLN A 235 -5.05 2.68 22.10
CA GLN A 235 -6.28 2.21 22.74
C GLN A 235 -6.57 0.74 22.40
N GLN A 236 -6.31 0.32 21.15
CA GLN A 236 -6.46 -1.07 20.73
C GLN A 236 -5.41 -1.98 21.37
N GLU A 237 -4.15 -1.56 21.43
CA GLU A 237 -3.07 -2.28 22.11
C GLU A 237 -3.40 -2.48 23.60
N MET A 238 -3.82 -1.41 24.27
CA MET A 238 -4.21 -1.45 25.68
C MET A 238 -5.40 -2.35 25.96
N MET A 239 -6.40 -2.35 25.08
CA MET A 239 -7.55 -3.26 25.17
C MET A 239 -7.10 -4.73 25.07
N ASN A 240 -6.19 -5.03 24.14
CA ASN A 240 -5.65 -6.38 23.99
C ASN A 240 -4.84 -6.82 25.21
N ASP A 241 -4.04 -5.91 25.78
CA ASP A 241 -3.26 -6.20 26.98
C ASP A 241 -4.16 -6.39 28.21
N THR A 242 -5.21 -5.57 28.35
CA THR A 242 -6.23 -5.72 29.41
C THR A 242 -6.96 -7.06 29.26
N PHE A 243 -7.33 -7.44 28.03
CA PHE A 243 -7.98 -8.73 27.75
C PHE A 243 -7.08 -9.92 28.07
N ARG A 244 -5.80 -9.86 27.70
CA ARG A 244 -4.81 -10.89 28.06
C ARG A 244 -4.65 -10.99 29.58
N MET A 245 -4.60 -9.85 30.26
CA MET A 245 -4.48 -9.78 31.72
C MET A 245 -5.68 -10.42 32.41
N ASP A 246 -6.90 -10.13 31.96
CA ASP A 246 -8.13 -10.74 32.47
C ASP A 246 -8.16 -12.26 32.24
N GLN A 247 -7.77 -12.70 31.04
CA GLN A 247 -7.73 -14.13 30.69
C GLN A 247 -6.77 -14.91 31.58
N MET A 248 -5.62 -14.33 31.94
CA MET A 248 -4.69 -14.92 32.90
C MET A 248 -5.31 -15.05 34.30
N GLN A 249 -5.99 -14.02 34.78
CA GLN A 249 -6.66 -14.03 36.09
C GLN A 249 -7.75 -15.12 36.16
N ARG A 250 -8.58 -15.25 35.11
CA ARG A 250 -9.61 -16.29 35.01
C ARG A 250 -9.01 -17.69 34.98
N GLY A 251 -7.90 -17.87 34.25
CA GLY A 251 -7.17 -19.14 34.18
C GLY A 251 -6.61 -19.59 35.54
N GLU A 252 -6.12 -18.66 36.36
CA GLU A 252 -5.64 -18.97 37.71
C GLU A 252 -6.76 -19.30 38.69
N ARG A 253 -7.91 -18.60 38.63
CA ARG A 253 -9.08 -18.89 39.46
C ARG A 253 -9.65 -20.29 39.21
N GLN A 254 -9.67 -20.75 37.96
CA GLN A 254 -10.12 -22.12 37.62
C GLN A 254 -9.11 -23.21 38.02
N ARG A 255 -7.82 -22.88 38.09
CA ARG A 255 -6.77 -23.82 38.51
C ARG A 255 -6.66 -23.97 40.04
N GLY A 256 -7.11 -22.96 40.78
CA GLY A 256 -7.22 -23.00 42.24
C GLY A 256 -8.37 -23.89 42.75
N GLN A 257 -9.51 -23.94 42.06
CA GLN A 257 -10.67 -24.73 42.50
C GLN A 257 -10.54 -26.24 42.27
N ASN A 258 -9.69 -26.69 41.35
CA ASN A 258 -9.48 -28.12 41.08
C ASN A 258 -8.36 -28.77 41.93
N ARG A 259 -7.78 -28.06 42.91
CA ARG A 259 -6.71 -28.60 43.76
C ARG A 259 -7.17 -29.01 45.17
N ASP A 260 -8.37 -28.63 45.59
CA ASP A 260 -8.89 -28.96 46.93
C ASP A 260 -9.72 -30.27 46.99
N GLU A 261 -9.93 -30.98 45.87
CA GLU A 261 -10.71 -32.24 45.84
C GLU A 261 -9.88 -33.52 45.65
N GLN A 262 -8.55 -33.47 45.73
CA GLN A 262 -7.72 -34.67 45.58
C GLN A 262 -6.44 -34.65 46.45
N LEU A 263 -6.62 -34.44 47.75
CA LEU A 263 -5.65 -34.90 48.76
C LEU A 263 -6.32 -35.98 49.62
N GLY A 264 -6.25 -37.21 49.14
CA GLY A 264 -6.72 -38.40 49.84
C GLY A 264 -6.11 -39.67 49.26
N GLU A 265 -5.04 -40.11 49.91
CA GLU A 265 -4.62 -41.50 50.09
C GLU A 265 -4.00 -42.29 48.90
N ASP A 266 -2.96 -43.08 49.25
CA ASP A 266 -2.18 -44.05 48.47
C ASP A 266 -1.25 -43.52 47.35
N GLY A 267 0.06 -43.75 47.32
CA GLY A 267 0.86 -44.85 47.87
C GLY A 267 1.13 -45.91 46.80
N GLY A 268 2.12 -45.71 45.90
CA GLY A 268 2.51 -46.78 44.97
C GLY A 268 3.53 -46.39 43.90
N GLN A 269 4.64 -47.13 43.88
CA GLN A 269 5.69 -47.16 42.85
C GLN A 269 5.14 -47.64 41.50
N ASP A 270 5.66 -47.13 40.37
CA ASP A 270 6.50 -47.91 39.44
C ASP A 270 6.78 -47.25 38.08
N GLU A 271 8.04 -47.44 37.68
CA GLU A 271 8.63 -47.71 36.34
C GLU A 271 8.36 -46.86 35.08
N ASP A 272 9.48 -46.26 34.63
CA ASP A 272 10.07 -46.31 33.28
C ASP A 272 9.21 -46.78 32.07
N LYS A 273 8.94 -45.83 31.16
CA LYS A 273 8.96 -46.04 29.70
C LYS A 273 9.31 -44.73 28.96
N PRO A 274 10.32 -44.71 28.08
CA PRO A 274 10.57 -43.58 27.20
C PRO A 274 9.68 -43.67 25.95
N GLY A 275 8.64 -42.84 25.90
CA GLY A 275 7.75 -42.67 24.75
C GLY A 275 8.10 -41.42 23.95
N VAL A 276 8.54 -41.62 22.71
CA VAL A 276 8.70 -40.61 21.66
C VAL A 276 7.35 -39.93 21.39
N GLY A 277 7.32 -38.60 21.45
CA GLY A 277 6.14 -37.79 21.18
C GLY A 277 6.51 -36.36 20.81
N GLU A 278 6.49 -36.11 19.51
CA GLU A 278 6.26 -34.87 18.76
C GLU A 278 6.34 -33.50 19.45
N ASP A 279 7.12 -32.64 18.80
CA ASP A 279 7.14 -31.18 18.88
C ASP A 279 5.77 -30.57 19.22
N ARG A 280 5.55 -30.29 20.50
CA ARG A 280 4.54 -29.34 20.98
C ARG A 280 5.16 -27.95 21.02
N ASP A 281 4.72 -27.12 20.07
CA ASP A 281 4.52 -25.67 20.12
C ASP A 281 5.24 -24.89 21.26
N PRO A 282 6.20 -23.99 20.96
CA PRO A 282 6.93 -23.20 21.98
C PRO A 282 6.11 -22.16 22.75
N LEU A 283 4.81 -21.99 22.48
CA LEU A 283 3.96 -21.00 23.13
C LEU A 283 3.15 -21.60 24.28
N ALA A 284 3.73 -21.56 25.49
CA ALA A 284 3.04 -21.32 26.79
C ALA A 284 3.64 -22.16 27.94
N ARG A 285 4.82 -21.76 28.39
CA ARG A 285 5.17 -21.86 29.81
C ARG A 285 5.51 -20.45 30.30
N GLN A 286 4.53 -19.54 30.19
CA GLN A 286 4.61 -18.27 30.92
C GLN A 286 4.57 -18.64 32.41
N LYS A 287 5.58 -18.18 33.15
CA LYS A 287 5.61 -18.32 34.60
C LYS A 287 4.34 -17.65 35.16
N PRO A 288 3.63 -18.28 36.11
CA PRO A 288 2.54 -17.61 36.81
C PRO A 288 3.06 -16.29 37.38
N MET A 289 2.39 -15.19 37.06
CA MET A 289 2.72 -13.87 37.55
C MET A 289 2.36 -13.82 39.04
N THR A 290 3.20 -13.23 39.88
CA THR A 290 2.86 -13.08 41.30
C THR A 290 1.69 -12.10 41.48
N PRO A 291 0.89 -12.21 42.55
CA PRO A 291 -0.20 -11.26 42.82
C PRO A 291 0.25 -9.80 42.86
N GLN A 292 1.51 -9.57 43.24
CA GLN A 292 2.10 -8.23 43.32
C GLN A 292 2.48 -7.70 41.93
N GLU A 293 3.09 -8.53 41.08
CA GLU A 293 3.36 -8.20 39.67
C GLU A 293 2.06 -7.94 38.88
N PHE A 294 0.98 -8.68 39.19
CA PHE A 294 -0.33 -8.47 38.59
C PHE A 294 -0.95 -7.12 38.96
N ALA A 295 -0.89 -6.75 40.25
CA ALA A 295 -1.37 -5.45 40.71
C ALA A 295 -0.57 -4.29 40.09
N ASP A 296 0.74 -4.45 39.94
CA ASP A 296 1.59 -3.46 39.27
C ASP A 296 1.28 -3.35 37.77
N ALA A 297 0.99 -4.47 37.09
CA ALA A 297 0.60 -4.48 35.69
C ALA A 297 -0.77 -3.80 35.46
N LEU A 298 -1.77 -4.07 36.31
CA LEU A 298 -3.06 -3.37 36.28
C LEU A 298 -2.90 -1.86 36.51
N LYS A 299 -2.03 -1.47 37.44
CA LYS A 299 -1.74 -0.05 37.70
C LYS A 299 -1.09 0.62 36.49
N GLN A 300 -0.22 -0.07 35.76
CA GLN A 300 0.34 0.44 34.50
C GLN A 300 -0.72 0.59 33.41
N LEU A 301 -1.62 -0.39 33.27
CA LEU A 301 -2.74 -0.31 32.33
C LEU A 301 -3.66 0.88 32.67
N GLN A 302 -3.98 1.06 33.96
CA GLN A 302 -4.77 2.20 34.43
C GLN A 302 -4.11 3.53 34.08
N GLN A 303 -2.82 3.69 34.38
CA GLN A 303 -2.07 4.91 34.07
C GLN A 303 -2.03 5.20 32.57
N GLY A 304 -1.81 4.16 31.77
CA GLY A 304 -1.87 4.28 30.31
C GLY A 304 -3.24 4.75 29.83
N GLN A 305 -4.33 4.20 30.40
CA GLN A 305 -5.69 4.56 30.03
C GLN A 305 -6.00 6.03 30.36
N GLY A 306 -5.53 6.51 31.51
CA GLY A 306 -5.62 7.92 31.90
C GLY A 306 -4.82 8.84 30.98
N GLN A 307 -3.64 8.41 30.53
CA GLN A 307 -2.84 9.18 29.56
C GLN A 307 -3.58 9.29 28.21
N LEU A 308 -4.15 8.20 27.69
CA LEU A 308 -4.90 8.22 26.43
C LEU A 308 -6.11 9.16 26.49
N LYS A 309 -6.80 9.19 27.63
CA LYS A 309 -7.88 10.14 27.87
C LYS A 309 -7.38 11.59 27.84
N SER A 310 -6.23 11.87 28.46
CA SER A 310 -5.61 13.19 28.42
C SER A 310 -5.21 13.59 26.99
N ASP A 311 -4.65 12.66 26.21
CA ASP A 311 -4.25 12.91 24.81
C ASP A 311 -5.48 13.22 23.94
N LEU A 312 -6.59 12.51 24.16
CA LEU A 312 -7.87 12.79 23.51
C LEU A 312 -8.42 14.18 23.88
N ASP A 313 -8.31 14.59 25.14
CA ASP A 313 -8.74 15.93 25.57
C ASP A 313 -7.86 17.04 24.99
N GLN A 314 -6.56 16.80 24.81
CA GLN A 314 -5.66 17.71 24.11
C GLN A 314 -6.00 17.82 22.62
N LEU A 315 -6.28 16.69 21.97
CA LEU A 315 -6.74 16.67 20.58
C LEU A 315 -8.01 17.51 20.44
N LYS A 316 -9.03 17.27 21.27
CA LYS A 316 -10.29 18.04 21.26
C LYS A 316 -10.05 19.56 21.39
N LYS A 317 -9.22 19.99 22.35
CA LYS A 317 -8.86 21.40 22.52
C LYS A 317 -8.12 21.97 21.30
N GLY A 318 -7.27 21.17 20.66
CA GLY A 318 -6.59 21.55 19.42
C GLY A 318 -7.56 21.76 18.27
N LEU A 319 -8.61 20.94 18.18
CA LEU A 319 -9.66 21.07 17.17
C LEU A 319 -10.53 22.31 17.42
N GLU A 320 -10.94 22.54 18.67
CA GLU A 320 -11.66 23.74 19.08
C GLU A 320 -10.87 25.02 18.74
N GLY A 321 -9.55 25.00 18.98
CA GLY A 321 -8.65 26.11 18.65
C GLY A 321 -8.56 26.42 17.15
N MET A 322 -8.85 25.45 16.29
CA MET A 322 -8.93 25.63 14.82
C MET A 322 -10.34 25.97 14.33
N GLY A 323 -11.28 26.24 15.24
CA GLY A 323 -12.68 26.56 14.90
C GLY A 323 -13.49 25.33 14.47
N MET A 324 -13.02 24.12 14.73
CA MET A 324 -13.80 22.89 14.54
C MET A 324 -14.50 22.52 15.84
N GLU A 325 -15.81 22.28 15.78
CA GLU A 325 -16.55 21.74 16.92
C GLU A 325 -16.21 20.25 17.12
N PRO A 326 -15.70 19.85 18.29
CA PRO A 326 -15.47 18.44 18.58
C PRO A 326 -16.82 17.72 18.63
N ASN A 327 -16.94 16.70 17.79
CA ASN A 327 -18.16 15.91 17.70
C ASN A 327 -18.46 15.10 18.97
N GLU A 328 -19.70 14.65 19.07
CA GLU A 328 -20.19 13.82 20.18
C GLU A 328 -19.37 12.54 20.37
N GLY A 329 -18.84 11.96 19.28
CA GLY A 329 -18.01 10.75 19.30
C GLY A 329 -16.76 10.88 20.15
N PHE A 330 -16.03 12.00 20.06
CA PHE A 330 -14.87 12.24 20.93
C PHE A 330 -15.27 12.46 22.40
N GLY A 331 -16.46 13.00 22.65
CA GLY A 331 -17.01 13.12 24.01
C GLY A 331 -17.38 11.77 24.63
N GLU A 332 -18.04 10.90 23.86
CA GLU A 332 -18.39 9.52 24.25
C GLU A 332 -17.14 8.65 24.48
N ALA A 333 -16.12 8.83 23.64
CA ALA A 333 -14.83 8.17 23.79
C ALA A 333 -14.16 8.55 25.11
N GLY A 334 -14.06 9.84 25.44
CA GLY A 334 -13.44 10.30 26.68
C GLY A 334 -14.17 9.80 27.95
N LYS A 335 -15.51 9.75 27.93
CA LYS A 335 -16.30 9.15 29.02
C LYS A 335 -16.01 7.65 29.18
N SER A 336 -16.03 6.91 28.07
CA SER A 336 -15.77 5.47 28.06
C SER A 336 -14.34 5.15 28.53
N MET A 337 -13.35 5.93 28.10
CA MET A 337 -11.96 5.82 28.59
C MET A 337 -11.84 6.08 30.10
N GLY A 338 -12.57 7.07 30.63
CA GLY A 338 -12.60 7.33 32.07
C GLY A 338 -13.20 6.18 32.88
N ASN A 339 -14.25 5.55 32.36
CA ASN A 339 -14.85 4.37 33.00
C ASN A 339 -13.90 3.16 32.92
N ALA A 340 -13.17 3.00 31.81
CA ALA A 340 -12.14 1.97 31.70
C ALA A 340 -10.99 2.19 32.70
N GLU A 341 -10.53 3.44 32.88
CA GLU A 341 -9.52 3.81 33.87
C GLU A 341 -9.98 3.48 35.30
N GLN A 342 -11.26 3.74 35.62
CA GLN A 342 -11.83 3.39 36.91
C GLN A 342 -11.90 1.87 37.12
N ALA A 343 -12.46 1.12 36.15
CA ALA A 343 -12.56 -0.33 36.21
C ALA A 343 -11.19 -1.02 36.34
N LEU A 344 -10.16 -0.53 35.63
CA LEU A 344 -8.79 -0.99 35.79
C LEU A 344 -8.24 -0.75 37.21
N GLY A 345 -8.59 0.38 37.82
CA GLY A 345 -8.22 0.70 39.20
C GLY A 345 -8.92 -0.16 40.26
N GLU A 346 -10.14 -0.60 39.96
CA GLU A 346 -10.92 -1.50 40.82
C GLU A 346 -10.57 -2.99 40.58
N GLY A 347 -9.71 -3.27 39.59
CA GLY A 347 -9.28 -4.63 39.23
C GLY A 347 -10.28 -5.40 38.38
N GLU A 348 -11.24 -4.70 37.79
CA GLU A 348 -12.33 -5.23 36.98
C GLU A 348 -11.92 -5.25 35.49
N GLY A 349 -11.01 -6.16 35.15
CA GLY A 349 -10.45 -6.30 33.79
C GLY A 349 -11.52 -6.50 32.71
N ASP A 350 -12.52 -7.34 32.98
CA ASP A 350 -13.67 -7.56 32.09
C ASP A 350 -14.47 -6.29 31.77
N GLU A 351 -14.80 -5.51 32.81
CA GLU A 351 -15.55 -4.27 32.62
C GLU A 351 -14.70 -3.23 31.91
N ALA A 352 -13.40 -3.16 32.23
CA ALA A 352 -12.44 -2.32 31.56
C ALA A 352 -12.37 -2.60 30.05
N VAL A 353 -12.25 -3.86 29.63
CA VAL A 353 -12.26 -4.25 28.20
C VAL A 353 -13.55 -3.79 27.52
N GLY A 354 -14.69 -3.94 28.17
CA GLY A 354 -15.97 -3.46 27.65
C GLY A 354 -16.00 -1.94 27.45
N HIS A 355 -15.46 -1.18 28.41
CA HIS A 355 -15.36 0.28 28.31
C HIS A 355 -14.34 0.73 27.24
N GLN A 356 -13.22 0.03 27.10
CA GLN A 356 -12.20 0.27 26.07
C GLN A 356 -12.74 0.01 24.66
N GLY A 357 -13.56 -1.03 24.48
CA GLY A 357 -14.24 -1.31 23.21
C GLY A 357 -15.19 -0.19 22.80
N ARG A 358 -16.03 0.29 23.74
CA ARG A 358 -16.92 1.46 23.51
C ARG A 358 -16.14 2.73 23.19
N ALA A 359 -15.00 2.95 23.86
CA ALA A 359 -14.12 4.07 23.57
C ALA A 359 -13.58 4.00 22.13
N LEU A 360 -13.11 2.82 21.70
CA LEU A 360 -12.58 2.62 20.36
C LEU A 360 -13.63 2.85 19.27
N GLU A 361 -14.86 2.35 19.47
CA GLU A 361 -15.99 2.59 18.56
C GLU A 361 -16.33 4.08 18.47
N ALA A 362 -16.41 4.77 19.62
CA ALA A 362 -16.70 6.20 19.67
C ALA A 362 -15.58 7.05 19.02
N LEU A 363 -14.31 6.67 19.17
CA LEU A 363 -13.18 7.31 18.47
C LEU A 363 -13.30 7.16 16.94
N ARG A 364 -13.67 5.97 16.45
CA ARG A 364 -13.87 5.74 15.00
C ARG A 364 -15.03 6.57 14.46
N LYS A 365 -16.14 6.62 15.20
CA LYS A 365 -17.29 7.49 14.88
C LYS A 365 -16.86 8.96 14.83
N GLY A 366 -16.10 9.41 15.82
CA GLY A 366 -15.56 10.78 15.86
C GLY A 366 -14.63 11.10 14.69
N ALA A 367 -13.74 10.18 14.31
CA ALA A 367 -12.88 10.34 13.13
C ALA A 367 -13.70 10.48 11.83
N LYS A 368 -14.75 9.66 11.69
CA LYS A 368 -15.63 9.66 10.52
C LYS A 368 -16.42 10.95 10.39
N ASP A 369 -16.97 11.46 11.50
CA ASP A 369 -17.75 12.70 11.47
C ASP A 369 -16.86 13.91 11.21
N MET A 370 -15.62 13.92 11.73
CA MET A 370 -14.62 14.91 11.37
C MET A 370 -14.31 14.90 9.87
N MET A 371 -14.12 13.73 9.25
CA MET A 371 -13.88 13.65 7.80
C MET A 371 -15.07 14.16 6.99
N LYS A 372 -16.31 13.88 7.40
CA LYS A 372 -17.51 14.44 6.75
C LYS A 372 -17.53 15.96 6.85
N GLN A 373 -17.21 16.52 8.02
CA GLN A 373 -17.17 17.97 8.24
C GLN A 373 -16.09 18.63 7.37
N MET A 374 -14.93 18.01 7.25
CA MET A 374 -13.87 18.47 6.36
C MET A 374 -14.29 18.45 4.90
N GLN A 375 -14.94 17.37 4.46
CA GLN A 375 -15.47 17.24 3.10
C GLN A 375 -16.56 18.30 2.83
N ALA A 376 -17.38 18.64 3.84
CA ALA A 376 -18.36 19.72 3.74
C ALA A 376 -17.70 21.11 3.66
N MET A 377 -16.64 21.37 4.43
CA MET A 377 -15.90 22.63 4.38
C MET A 377 -15.12 22.82 3.06
N GLN A 378 -14.61 21.73 2.48
CA GLN A 378 -13.91 21.76 1.19
C GLN A 378 -14.87 21.96 0.00
N GLY A 379 -16.14 21.59 0.15
CA GLY A 379 -17.18 21.81 -0.86
C GLY A 379 -17.68 23.26 -0.97
N ASP A 380 -17.45 24.10 0.05
CA ASP A 380 -18.03 25.46 0.13
C ASP A 380 -17.02 26.58 -0.28
N GLN A 381 -15.77 26.21 -0.62
CA GLN A 381 -14.75 27.17 -1.09
C GLN A 381 -14.57 27.19 -2.63
N GLY A 382 -15.34 26.38 -3.37
CA GLY A 382 -15.43 26.38 -4.82
C GLY A 382 -16.68 27.11 -5.32
N GLY A 383 -16.78 28.42 -5.04
CA GLY A 383 -17.86 29.26 -5.56
C GLY A 383 -17.66 29.63 -7.03
N GLY A 384 -18.51 29.10 -7.90
CA GLY A 384 -18.66 29.50 -9.30
C GLY A 384 -19.74 28.68 -10.01
N GLU A 385 -20.85 29.35 -10.34
CA GLU A 385 -22.05 28.81 -11.01
C GLU A 385 -21.78 27.94 -12.25
N GLU A 386 -22.41 26.76 -12.31
CA GLU A 386 -23.23 26.23 -13.44
C GLU A 386 -23.28 24.69 -13.43
N GLY A 387 -24.49 24.14 -13.63
CA GLY A 387 -24.67 22.81 -14.21
C GLY A 387 -24.94 21.66 -13.24
N GLY A 388 -26.22 21.32 -13.11
CA GLY A 388 -26.65 20.09 -12.45
C GLY A 388 -26.24 18.80 -13.18
N ARG A 389 -26.23 17.72 -12.40
CA ARG A 389 -26.08 16.28 -12.77
C ARG A 389 -24.65 15.83 -13.09
N GLN A 390 -24.02 15.13 -12.14
CA GLN A 390 -23.51 13.76 -12.34
C GLN A 390 -23.02 13.15 -11.01
N GLN A 391 -23.91 12.57 -10.20
CA GLN A 391 -23.53 11.59 -9.18
C GLN A 391 -23.25 10.26 -9.88
N ASN A 392 -22.07 10.06 -10.49
CA ASN A 392 -21.61 8.72 -10.92
C ASN A 392 -20.17 8.64 -11.48
N ALA A 393 -19.21 9.44 -11.01
CA ALA A 393 -17.84 9.41 -11.57
C ALA A 393 -16.80 8.60 -10.77
N ASP A 394 -17.14 8.01 -9.62
CA ASP A 394 -16.16 7.38 -8.71
C ASP A 394 -16.27 5.85 -8.58
N ARG A 395 -16.81 5.17 -9.60
CA ARG A 395 -16.82 3.70 -9.65
C ARG A 395 -16.39 3.19 -11.02
N ASP A 396 -15.44 2.25 -11.01
CA ASP A 396 -15.11 1.41 -12.17
C ASP A 396 -16.37 0.64 -12.64
N PRO A 397 -16.54 0.27 -13.92
CA PRO A 397 -17.64 -0.56 -14.46
C PRO A 397 -18.03 -1.83 -13.68
N LEU A 398 -17.23 -2.28 -12.71
CA LEU A 398 -17.56 -3.35 -11.76
C LEU A 398 -18.05 -2.85 -10.38
N GLY A 399 -18.37 -1.56 -10.24
CA GLY A 399 -18.95 -0.97 -9.04
C GLY A 399 -18.01 -0.77 -7.85
N ARG A 400 -16.68 -0.88 -8.04
CA ARG A 400 -15.68 -0.70 -6.98
C ARG A 400 -15.31 0.78 -6.82
N PRO A 401 -15.23 1.32 -5.58
CA PRO A 401 -14.71 2.66 -5.35
C PRO A 401 -13.22 2.71 -5.70
N ARG A 402 -12.76 3.75 -6.40
CA ARG A 402 -11.33 4.02 -6.56
C ARG A 402 -10.77 4.56 -5.23
N ALA A 403 -9.59 4.10 -4.84
CA ALA A 403 -8.92 4.56 -3.63
C ALA A 403 -8.45 6.02 -3.81
N SER A 404 -9.20 6.99 -3.30
CA SER A 404 -8.71 8.36 -3.13
C SER A 404 -8.51 8.68 -1.64
N GLN A 405 -7.24 8.88 -1.30
CA GLN A 405 -6.69 9.74 -0.24
C GLN A 405 -7.43 9.84 1.10
N GLY A 406 -6.88 9.13 2.09
CA GLY A 406 -7.11 9.29 3.53
C GLY A 406 -6.37 8.19 4.30
N PRO A 407 -5.94 8.39 5.56
CA PRO A 407 -5.39 7.30 6.37
C PRO A 407 -6.43 6.17 6.50
N ASP A 408 -6.00 4.92 6.28
CA ASP A 408 -6.89 3.77 6.43
C ASP A 408 -7.18 3.55 7.93
N PHE A 409 -8.36 3.98 8.37
CA PHE A 409 -8.83 3.82 9.75
C PHE A 409 -9.43 2.43 10.04
N GLY A 410 -9.17 1.44 9.17
CA GLY A 410 -9.54 0.04 9.39
C GLY A 410 -10.95 -0.33 8.96
N ASP A 411 -11.62 0.52 8.16
CA ASP A 411 -12.94 0.23 7.55
C ASP A 411 -12.82 -0.46 6.17
N SER A 412 -11.60 -0.58 5.62
CA SER A 412 -11.33 -1.19 4.30
C SER A 412 -11.12 -2.71 4.35
N VAL A 413 -10.94 -3.28 5.54
CA VAL A 413 -10.86 -4.74 5.72
C VAL A 413 -12.24 -5.21 6.15
N LYS A 414 -13.08 -5.48 5.15
CA LYS A 414 -14.15 -6.46 5.33
C LYS A 414 -13.43 -7.77 5.68
N VAL A 415 -13.41 -8.14 6.96
CA VAL A 415 -12.92 -9.45 7.40
C VAL A 415 -13.64 -10.47 6.53
N PRO A 416 -12.92 -11.23 5.68
CA PRO A 416 -13.58 -12.24 4.89
C PRO A 416 -14.13 -13.30 5.85
N ASP A 417 -15.43 -13.57 5.80
CA ASP A 417 -16.07 -14.78 6.37
C ASP A 417 -15.54 -16.09 5.71
N GLU A 418 -14.41 -16.04 5.01
CA GLU A 418 -13.84 -17.15 4.24
C GLU A 418 -12.73 -17.93 4.98
N ILE A 419 -12.37 -17.56 6.21
CA ILE A 419 -11.48 -18.40 7.04
C ILE A 419 -12.24 -19.52 7.76
N ASP A 420 -13.57 -19.42 7.87
CA ASP A 420 -14.38 -20.46 8.51
C ASP A 420 -14.85 -21.55 7.56
N VAL A 421 -14.89 -21.36 6.24
CA VAL A 421 -15.36 -22.43 5.33
C VAL A 421 -14.30 -23.50 5.11
N GLN A 422 -13.01 -23.14 5.02
CA GLN A 422 -11.93 -24.12 4.87
C GLN A 422 -11.66 -24.87 6.18
N ARG A 423 -11.68 -24.17 7.32
CA ARG A 423 -11.51 -24.77 8.65
C ARG A 423 -12.74 -25.59 9.06
N ALA A 424 -13.96 -25.15 8.76
CA ALA A 424 -15.16 -25.96 8.96
C ALA A 424 -15.22 -27.17 8.02
N ARG A 425 -14.68 -27.09 6.80
CA ARG A 425 -14.51 -28.27 5.93
C ARG A 425 -13.47 -29.24 6.49
N GLN A 426 -12.33 -28.78 6.98
CA GLN A 426 -11.34 -29.64 7.64
C GLN A 426 -11.90 -30.29 8.91
N ILE A 427 -12.70 -29.55 9.70
CA ILE A 427 -13.38 -30.08 10.88
C ILE A 427 -14.48 -31.07 10.48
N LEU A 428 -15.31 -30.78 9.48
CA LEU A 428 -16.34 -31.69 8.97
C LEU A 428 -15.76 -32.93 8.30
N GLU A 429 -14.61 -32.81 7.64
CA GLU A 429 -13.90 -33.91 6.98
C GLU A 429 -13.16 -34.78 8.01
N ALA A 430 -12.60 -34.17 9.07
CA ALA A 430 -12.09 -34.89 10.23
C ALA A 430 -13.22 -35.61 11.01
N ILE A 431 -14.37 -34.95 11.21
CA ILE A 431 -15.57 -35.55 11.82
C ILE A 431 -16.11 -36.66 10.93
N ARG A 432 -16.19 -36.49 9.60
CA ARG A 432 -16.67 -37.50 8.64
C ARG A 432 -15.68 -38.67 8.50
N LYS A 433 -14.38 -38.43 8.60
CA LYS A 433 -13.35 -39.49 8.64
C LYS A 433 -13.38 -40.26 9.96
N ARG A 434 -13.71 -39.60 11.08
CA ARG A 434 -13.84 -40.22 12.41
C ARG A 434 -15.17 -40.95 12.60
N LEU A 435 -16.27 -40.45 12.01
CA LEU A 435 -17.57 -41.13 11.93
C LEU A 435 -17.59 -42.24 10.88
N GLY A 436 -16.88 -42.08 9.77
CA GLY A 436 -16.71 -43.11 8.73
C GLY A 436 -15.82 -44.28 9.18
N ASN A 437 -14.88 -44.03 10.10
CA ASN A 437 -14.10 -45.07 10.76
C ASN A 437 -14.76 -45.66 12.03
N ALA A 438 -15.92 -45.14 12.44
CA ALA A 438 -16.71 -45.69 13.56
C ALA A 438 -17.70 -46.79 13.10
N LEU A 439 -17.77 -47.08 11.80
CA LEU A 439 -18.53 -48.20 11.24
C LEU A 439 -17.57 -49.25 10.69
N SER A 440 -16.82 -49.90 11.59
CA SER A 440 -16.19 -51.18 11.28
C SER A 440 -17.26 -52.29 11.27
N PRO A 441 -17.40 -53.06 10.18
CA PRO A 441 -18.37 -54.17 10.06
C PRO A 441 -18.18 -55.33 11.07
N ASP A 442 -17.19 -55.27 11.96
CA ASP A 442 -16.87 -56.36 12.88
C ASP A 442 -17.63 -56.29 14.22
N ILE A 443 -18.09 -55.09 14.64
CA ILE A 443 -18.88 -54.92 15.86
C ILE A 443 -20.36 -55.31 15.61
N GLU A 444 -20.90 -55.05 14.41
CA GLU A 444 -22.25 -55.50 14.04
C GLU A 444 -22.31 -57.04 13.88
N ARG A 445 -21.26 -57.67 13.35
CA ARG A 445 -21.20 -59.15 13.24
C ARG A 445 -21.22 -59.83 14.61
N SER A 446 -20.44 -59.32 15.56
CA SER A 446 -20.32 -59.88 16.90
C SER A 446 -21.51 -59.55 17.83
N TYR A 447 -22.37 -58.59 17.45
CA TYR A 447 -23.67 -58.35 18.09
C TYR A 447 -24.76 -59.28 17.52
N LEU A 448 -24.76 -59.53 16.20
CA LEU A 448 -25.71 -60.43 15.54
C LEU A 448 -25.45 -61.91 15.83
N GLU A 449 -24.19 -62.34 15.96
CA GLU A 449 -23.84 -63.72 16.39
C GLU A 449 -24.32 -64.01 17.82
N ARG A 450 -24.16 -63.05 18.75
CA ARG A 450 -24.69 -63.17 20.13
C ARG A 450 -26.21 -63.20 20.21
N LEU A 451 -26.90 -62.60 19.24
CA LEU A 451 -28.36 -62.60 19.18
C LEU A 451 -28.93 -63.90 18.58
N LEU A 452 -28.14 -64.61 17.76
CA LEU A 452 -28.50 -65.89 17.13
C LEU A 452 -28.21 -67.11 18.02
N GLU A 453 -27.34 -67.00 19.01
CA GLU A 453 -27.10 -68.03 20.05
C GLU A 453 -28.14 -68.01 21.20
N LEU A 454 -29.08 -67.07 21.19
CA LEU A 454 -30.15 -66.94 22.20
C LEU A 454 -31.50 -67.57 21.77
N LYS A 455 -31.47 -68.63 20.95
CA LYS A 455 -32.62 -69.52 20.73
C LYS A 455 -32.33 -70.97 21.03
#